data_AF-A0A5R8VEN5-F1
#
_entry.id   AF-A0A5R8VEN5-F1
#
_cell.length_a   1.000
_cell.length_b   1.000
_cell.length_c   1.000
_cell.angle_alpha   90.00
_cell.angle_beta   90.00
_cell.angle_gamma   90.00
#
_symmetry.space_group_name_H-M   'P 1'
#
loop_
_entity.id
_entity.type
_entity.pdbx_description
1 polymer ?
#
loop_
_entity_poly.entity_id
_entity_poly.type
_entity_poly.pdbx_seq_one_letter_code
_entity_poly.pdbx_strand_id
1 'polypeptide(L)' 'ACQRLEGAFTLLAVHADQPDVVVAARRNSPLVVGLGEGENFLGSDVSGFIDYTRRAVELGQDQIVTITAD' A
#
# COMPACT_ATOMS: atom_id res chain seq x y z
N ALA A 1 6.54 2.95 14.50
CA ALA A 1 5.14 3.09 14.97
C ALA A 1 4.40 1.76 14.95
N CYS A 2 4.27 1.08 13.81
CA CYS A 2 3.50 -0.18 13.67
C CYS A 2 3.92 -1.31 14.62
N GLN A 3 5.18 -1.36 15.04
CA GLN A 3 5.68 -2.33 16.03
C GLN A 3 4.98 -2.27 17.40
N ARG A 4 4.35 -1.14 17.73
CA ARG A 4 3.59 -0.94 18.97
C ARG A 4 2.12 -1.39 18.87
N LEU A 5 1.65 -1.71 17.66
CA LEU A 5 0.29 -2.15 17.42
C LEU A 5 0.22 -3.67 17.55
N GLU A 6 -0.89 -4.17 18.06
CA GLU A 6 -1.18 -5.59 18.23
C GLU A 6 -2.41 -5.98 17.40
N GLY A 7 -2.46 -7.23 16.93
CA GLY A 7 -3.53 -7.74 16.08
C GLY A 7 -3.24 -7.69 14.58
N ALA A 8 -4.29 -7.83 13.77
CA ALA A 8 -4.23 -7.78 12.32
C ALA A 8 -4.62 -6.39 11.81
N PHE A 9 -3.83 -5.83 10.90
CA PHE A 9 -4.09 -4.50 10.34
C PHE A 9 -3.49 -4.30 8.96
N THR A 10 -4.12 -3.40 8.21
CA THR A 10 -3.58 -2.73 7.02
C THR A 10 -3.71 -1.24 7.26
N LEU A 11 -2.60 -0.49 7.20
CA LEU A 11 -2.56 0.94 7.47
C LEU A 11 -1.94 1.69 6.30
N LEU A 12 -2.53 2.82 5.96
CA LEU A 12 -2.00 3.79 5.01
C LEU A 12 -1.93 5.15 5.72
N ALA A 13 -0.84 5.87 5.50
CA ALA A 13 -0.64 7.20 6.05
C ALA A 13 -0.14 8.14 4.95
N VAL A 14 -0.64 9.37 4.98
CA VAL A 14 -0.22 10.50 4.13
C VAL A 14 0.18 11.66 5.02
N HIS A 15 1.04 12.53 4.51
CA HIS A 15 1.46 13.74 5.22
C HIS A 15 1.16 14.96 4.37
N ALA A 16 0.59 16.02 4.97
CA ALA A 16 0.17 17.21 4.23
C ALA A 16 1.34 17.88 3.47
N ASP A 17 2.53 17.88 4.06
CA ASP A 17 3.73 18.46 3.43
C ASP A 17 4.41 17.52 2.41
N GLN A 18 3.92 16.29 2.25
CA GLN A 18 4.41 15.30 1.27
C GLN A 18 3.22 14.58 0.61
N PRO A 19 2.41 15.31 -0.19
CA PRO A 19 1.15 14.78 -0.73
C PRO A 19 1.34 13.64 -1.73
N ASP A 20 2.51 13.57 -2.39
CA ASP A 20 2.82 12.57 -3.42
C ASP A 20 3.34 11.24 -2.84
N VAL A 21 3.39 11.13 -1.51
CA VAL A 21 3.94 9.98 -0.80
C VAL A 21 2.87 9.33 0.08
N VAL A 22 2.68 8.03 -0.12
CA VAL A 22 1.89 7.18 0.78
C VAL A 22 2.81 6.20 1.49
N VAL A 23 2.71 6.13 2.81
CA VAL A 23 3.38 5.10 3.60
C VAL A 23 2.37 4.04 3.98
N ALA A 24 2.68 2.78 3.70
CA ALA A 24 1.79 1.67 4.03
C ALA A 24 2.49 0.59 4.86
N ALA A 25 1.71 -0.08 5.71
CA ALA A 25 2.17 -1.21 6.49
C ALA A 25 1.05 -2.24 6.67
N ARG A 26 1.41 -3.53 6.73
CA ARG A 26 0.45 -4.61 7.01
C ARG A 26 0.98 -5.62 8.02
N ARG A 27 0.05 -6.22 8.75
CA ARG A 27 0.26 -7.41 9.58
C ARG A 27 -0.99 -8.27 9.52
N ASN A 28 -0.86 -9.51 9.06
CA ASN A 28 -1.92 -10.52 9.03
C ASN A 28 -3.24 -10.04 8.37
N SER A 29 -3.14 -9.11 7.41
CA SER A 29 -4.25 -8.53 6.67
C SER A 29 -3.81 -8.27 5.21
N PRO A 30 -4.69 -8.42 4.20
CA PRO A 30 -4.34 -8.18 2.81
C PRO A 30 -3.94 -6.73 2.52
N LEU A 31 -2.91 -6.58 1.70
CA LEU A 31 -2.58 -5.33 1.03
C LEU A 31 -1.79 -5.67 -0.24
N VAL A 32 -2.26 -5.15 -1.36
CA VAL A 32 -1.72 -5.36 -2.70
C VAL A 32 -1.44 -4.01 -3.34
N VAL A 33 -0.30 -3.89 -4.00
CA VAL A 33 0.09 -2.72 -4.79
C VAL A 33 -0.14 -3.02 -6.26
N GLY A 34 -0.93 -2.20 -6.94
CA GLY A 34 -1.04 -2.19 -8.39
C GLY A 34 0.04 -1.30 -9.00
N LEU A 35 0.79 -1.81 -9.98
CA LEU A 35 1.87 -1.07 -10.65
C LEU A 35 1.39 -0.52 -12.00
N GLY A 36 1.29 0.80 -12.10
CA GLY A 36 0.94 1.53 -13.32
C GLY A 36 2.17 2.16 -14.00
N GLU A 37 1.90 3.08 -14.93
CA GLU A 37 2.92 3.93 -15.56
C GLU A 37 2.70 5.38 -15.09
N GLY A 38 3.58 5.88 -14.22
CA GLY A 38 3.41 7.19 -13.59
C GLY A 38 2.29 7.23 -12.54
N GLU A 39 1.83 6.07 -12.09
CA GLU A 39 0.85 5.91 -11.02
C GLU A 39 1.01 4.54 -10.36
N ASN A 40 0.64 4.47 -9.08
CA ASN A 40 0.57 3.22 -8.33
C ASN A 40 -0.72 3.19 -7.51
N PHE A 41 -1.26 1.98 -7.31
CA PHE A 41 -2.54 1.75 -6.64
C PHE A 41 -2.34 0.93 -5.38
N LEU A 42 -3.18 1.15 -4.38
CA LEU A 42 -3.23 0.35 -3.16
C LEU A 42 -4.63 -0.19 -2.96
N GLY A 43 -4.75 -1.49 -2.72
CA GLY A 43 -6.03 -2.14 -2.49
C GLY A 43 -5.89 -3.37 -1.60
N SER A 44 -6.96 -3.78 -0.94
CA SER A 44 -7.02 -5.08 -0.25
C SER A 44 -7.08 -6.26 -1.24
N ASP A 45 -7.47 -5.99 -2.48
CA ASP A 45 -7.62 -6.95 -3.58
C ASP A 45 -7.36 -6.23 -4.92
N VAL A 46 -6.97 -6.99 -5.95
CA VAL A 46 -6.67 -6.48 -7.30
C VAL A 46 -7.89 -5.84 -7.96
N SER A 47 -9.11 -6.29 -7.63
CA SER A 47 -10.36 -5.71 -8.13
C SER A 47 -10.49 -4.21 -7.90
N GLY A 48 -9.82 -3.65 -6.89
CA GLY A 48 -9.84 -2.21 -6.62
C GLY A 48 -9.14 -1.35 -7.69
N PHE A 49 -8.30 -1.95 -8.54
CA PHE A 49 -7.52 -1.22 -9.54
C PHE A 49 -7.35 -1.99 -10.87
N ILE A 50 -8.07 -3.10 -11.05
CA ILE A 50 -7.91 -4.00 -12.21
C ILE A 50 -8.15 -3.31 -13.56
N ASP A 51 -8.99 -2.27 -13.59
CA ASP A 51 -9.28 -1.49 -14.78
C ASP A 51 -8.10 -0.61 -15.23
N TYR A 52 -7.16 -0.33 -14.33
CA TYR A 52 -5.98 0.50 -14.59
C TYR A 52 -4.73 -0.36 -14.84
N THR A 53 -4.55 -1.42 -14.04
CA THR A 53 -3.40 -2.31 -14.20
C THR A 53 -3.69 -3.73 -13.73
N ARG A 54 -3.06 -4.70 -14.39
CA ARG A 54 -3.04 -6.12 -13.99
C ARG A 54 -1.74 -6.54 -13.32
N ARG A 55 -0.75 -5.64 -13.28
CA ARG A 55 0.51 -5.88 -12.59
C ARG A 55 0.31 -5.57 -11.11
N ALA A 56 0.52 -6.56 -10.28
CA ALA A 56 0.29 -6.45 -8.84
C ALA A 56 1.46 -7.06 -8.06
N VAL A 57 1.77 -6.46 -6.91
CA VAL A 57 2.75 -6.97 -5.95
C VAL A 57 2.08 -7.06 -4.59
N GLU A 58 2.16 -8.22 -3.98
CA GLU A 58 1.71 -8.39 -2.60
C GLU A 58 2.80 -7.93 -1.63
N LEU A 59 2.41 -7.18 -0.62
CA LEU A 59 3.32 -6.69 0.41
C LEU A 59 3.69 -7.77 1.42
N GLY A 60 4.95 -7.75 1.87
CA GLY A 60 5.41 -8.61 2.96
C GLY A 60 4.77 -8.26 4.30
N GLN A 61 4.73 -9.23 5.22
CA GLN A 61 4.28 -8.99 6.59
C GLN A 61 5.27 -8.10 7.34
N ASP A 62 4.76 -7.22 8.20
CA ASP A 62 5.55 -6.33 9.08
C ASP A 62 6.52 -5.41 8.33
N GLN A 63 6.32 -5.21 7.04
CA GLN A 63 7.08 -4.27 6.23
C GLN A 63 6.38 -2.90 6.19
N ILE A 64 7.20 -1.86 6.20
CA ILE A 64 6.78 -0.50 5.90
C ILE A 64 7.27 -0.19 4.50
N VAL A 65 6.37 0.25 3.63
CA VAL A 65 6.70 0.66 2.27
C VAL A 65 6.33 2.10 2.02
N THR A 66 7.06 2.70 1.10
CA THR A 66 6.79 4.03 0.56
C THR A 66 6.32 3.85 -0.87
N ILE A 67 5.19 4.46 -1.21
CA ILE A 67 4.60 4.43 -2.54
C ILE A 67 4.57 5.87 -3.07
N THR A 68 5.04 6.06 -4.29
CA THR A 68 5.03 7.29 -5.07
C THR A 68 4.40 7.01 -6.44
N ALA A 69 4.12 8.05 -7.22
CA ALA A 69 3.70 7.91 -8.62
C ALA A 69 4.86 7.50 -9.55
N ASP A 70 6.10 7.86 -9.15
CA ASP A 70 7.34 7.67 -9.90
C ASP A 70 7.82 6.20 -9.97
#